data_AF-N8VGJ7-F1
#
_entry.id   AF-N8VGJ7-F1
#
_cell.length_a   1.000
_cell.length_b   1.000
_cell.length_c   1.000
_cell.angle_alpha   90.00
_cell.angle_beta   90.00
_cell.angle_gamma   90.00
#
_symmetry.space_group_name_H-M   'P 1'
#
loop_
_entity.id
_entity.type
_entity.pdbx_description
1 polymer ?
#
loop_
_entity_poly.entity_id
_entity_poly.type
_entity_poly.pdbx_seq_one_letter_code
_entity_poly.pdbx_strand_id
1 'polypeptide(L)'
;MKILLISGWGLGTQVLNEFVQQLEEQLMPQHQIEVWDIFDPNNAAILAEKVQVAADKDVLIGWSLGGQLALLLANAIYQQIQVTKPVIACMSNPCFVAQENWPHAMPKVQYEQFKHAVML
;
A
#
# COMPACT_ATOMS: atom_id res chain seq x y z
N MET A 1 -12.56 -14.38 -3.30
CA MET A 1 -11.18 -13.87 -3.30
C MET A 1 -10.98 -12.91 -2.14
N LYS A 2 -9.84 -12.99 -1.45
CA LYS A 2 -9.45 -12.16 -0.30
C LYS A 2 -8.59 -11.00 -0.78
N ILE A 3 -9.12 -9.80 -0.74
CA ILE A 3 -8.47 -8.57 -1.18
C ILE A 3 -7.97 -7.83 0.06
N LEU A 4 -6.72 -7.38 0.03
CA LEU A 4 -6.22 -6.41 0.99
C LEU A 4 -6.00 -5.07 0.29
N LEU A 5 -6.65 -4.02 0.76
CA LEU A 5 -6.53 -2.65 0.27
C LEU A 5 -5.77 -1.80 1.30
N ILE A 6 -4.73 -1.07 0.87
CA ILE A 6 -3.91 -0.20 1.74
C ILE A 6 -4.15 1.26 1.35
N SER A 7 -4.51 2.09 2.33
CA SER A 7 -4.75 3.53 2.16
C SER A 7 -3.50 4.32 1.76
N GLY A 8 -3.72 5.57 1.34
CA GLY A 8 -2.67 6.56 1.16
C GLY A 8 -2.33 7.30 2.45
N TRP A 9 -1.31 8.15 2.39
CA TRP A 9 -0.86 8.94 3.53
C TRP A 9 -1.89 9.99 3.98
N GLY A 10 -2.09 10.11 5.30
CA GLY A 10 -2.73 11.28 5.94
C GLY A 10 -4.26 11.28 6.04
N LEU A 11 -4.97 10.37 5.36
CA LEU A 11 -6.44 10.36 5.33
C LEU A 11 -7.10 9.14 5.99
N GLY A 12 -6.29 8.21 6.51
CA GLY A 12 -6.77 6.96 7.09
C GLY A 12 -7.48 6.06 6.08
N THR A 13 -8.25 5.09 6.57
CA THR A 13 -8.96 4.11 5.73
C THR A 13 -10.29 4.62 5.17
N GLN A 14 -10.92 5.61 5.81
CA GLN A 14 -12.28 6.07 5.48
C GLN A 14 -12.39 6.61 4.05
N VAL A 15 -11.32 7.20 3.52
CA VAL A 15 -11.24 7.69 2.14
C VAL A 15 -11.49 6.60 1.09
N LEU A 16 -11.34 5.33 1.46
CA LEU A 16 -11.55 4.18 0.58
C LEU A 16 -12.95 3.56 0.70
N ASN A 17 -13.81 4.04 1.61
CA ASN A 17 -15.12 3.40 1.88
C ASN A 17 -16.01 3.30 0.64
N GLU A 18 -16.14 4.39 -0.13
CA GLU A 18 -16.96 4.39 -1.36
C GLU A 18 -16.40 3.44 -2.41
N PHE A 19 -15.07 3.37 -2.54
CA PHE A 19 -14.43 2.43 -3.46
C PHE A 19 -14.64 0.98 -3.04
N VAL A 20 -14.53 0.68 -1.74
CA VAL A 20 -14.82 -0.64 -1.18
C VAL A 20 -16.26 -1.04 -1.43
N GLN A 21 -17.23 -0.15 -1.12
CA GLN A 21 -18.65 -0.42 -1.34
C GLN A 21 -18.93 -0.77 -2.81
N GLN A 22 -18.43 0.04 -3.75
CA GLN A 22 -18.60 -0.24 -5.18
C GLN A 22 -17.94 -1.56 -5.59
N LEU A 23 -16.78 -1.88 -5.02
CA LEU A 23 -16.09 -3.13 -5.31
C LEU A 23 -16.88 -4.34 -4.79
N GLU A 24 -17.49 -4.25 -3.60
CA GLU A 24 -18.37 -5.29 -3.04
C GLU A 24 -19.62 -5.52 -3.91
N GLU A 25 -20.25 -4.44 -4.36
CA GLU A 25 -21.43 -4.48 -5.24
C GLU A 25 -21.12 -5.17 -6.58
N GLN A 26 -19.94 -4.89 -7.16
CA GLN A 26 -19.55 -5.46 -8.46
C GLN A 26 -19.07 -6.92 -8.37
N LEU A 27 -18.39 -7.31 -7.27
CA LEU A 27 -17.72 -8.61 -7.20
C LEU A 27 -18.62 -9.76 -6.74
N MET A 28 -19.87 -9.51 -6.31
CA MET A 28 -20.81 -10.53 -5.80
C MET A 28 -20.26 -11.32 -4.57
N PRO A 29 -21.09 -12.04 -3.77
CA PRO A 29 -20.90 -12.18 -2.31
C PRO A 29 -19.74 -13.08 -1.84
N GLN A 30 -18.84 -13.52 -2.73
CA GLN A 30 -17.74 -14.45 -2.42
C GLN A 30 -16.39 -13.76 -2.20
N HIS A 31 -16.39 -12.43 -2.01
CA HIS A 31 -15.19 -11.62 -1.85
C HIS A 31 -15.09 -11.08 -0.43
N GLN A 32 -13.87 -11.08 0.12
CA GLN A 32 -13.58 -10.50 1.43
C GLN A 32 -12.59 -9.36 1.21
N ILE A 33 -12.98 -8.14 1.56
CA ILE A 33 -12.11 -6.97 1.44
C ILE A 33 -11.71 -6.56 2.86
N GLU A 34 -10.41 -6.50 3.09
CA GLU A 34 -9.83 -5.91 4.30
C GLU A 34 -9.13 -4.61 3.92
N VAL A 35 -9.31 -3.57 4.74
CA VAL A 35 -8.69 -2.26 4.50
C VAL A 35 -7.71 -1.97 5.63
N TRP A 36 -6.47 -1.69 5.27
CA TRP A 36 -5.45 -1.24 6.20
C TRP A 36 -5.15 0.24 6.02
N ASP A 37 -4.83 0.87 7.14
CA ASP A 37 -4.11 2.13 7.09
C ASP A 37 -2.63 1.88 6.75
N ILE A 38 -1.89 2.94 6.47
CA ILE A 38 -0.44 2.86 6.30
C ILE A 38 0.23 2.29 7.56
N PHE A 39 1.35 1.60 7.39
CA PHE A 39 2.17 1.06 8.47
C PHE A 39 3.64 1.41 8.22
N ASP A 40 4.47 1.38 9.25
CA ASP A 40 5.92 1.56 9.10
C ASP A 40 6.58 0.24 8.65
N PRO A 41 7.04 0.14 7.39
CA PRO A 41 7.69 -1.07 6.90
C PRO A 41 9.10 -1.24 7.46
N ASN A 42 9.69 -0.21 8.09
CA ASN A 42 11.04 -0.29 8.66
C ASN A 42 11.05 -0.88 10.07
N ASN A 43 9.89 -0.95 10.73
CA ASN A 43 9.74 -1.67 11.99
C ASN A 43 9.58 -3.17 11.70
N ALA A 44 10.62 -3.94 11.99
CA ALA A 44 10.67 -5.37 11.69
C ALA A 44 9.53 -6.19 12.34
N ALA A 45 9.10 -5.82 13.55
CA ALA A 45 8.01 -6.51 14.23
C ALA A 45 6.66 -6.24 13.54
N ILE A 46 6.41 -4.98 13.16
CA ILE A 46 5.21 -4.61 12.40
C ILE A 46 5.22 -5.31 11.04
N LEU A 47 6.35 -5.29 10.31
CA LEU A 47 6.43 -5.93 9.00
C LEU A 47 6.19 -7.44 9.08
N ALA A 48 6.77 -8.12 10.07
CA ALA A 48 6.55 -9.55 10.29
C ALA A 48 5.06 -9.87 10.56
N GLU A 49 4.39 -9.08 11.40
CA GLU A 49 2.95 -9.21 11.65
C GLU A 49 2.15 -9.04 10.35
N LYS A 50 2.43 -7.96 9.59
CA LYS A 50 1.73 -7.69 8.33
C LYS A 50 1.95 -8.80 7.30
N VAL A 51 3.16 -9.36 7.20
CA VAL A 51 3.45 -10.50 6.32
C VAL A 51 2.60 -11.71 6.68
N GLN A 52 2.49 -12.05 7.97
CA GLN A 52 1.67 -13.19 8.41
C GLN A 52 0.20 -13.02 8.04
N VAL A 53 -0.38 -11.82 8.27
CA VAL A 53 -1.79 -11.57 7.94
C VAL A 53 -2.01 -11.51 6.42
N ALA A 54 -1.10 -10.88 5.67
CA ALA A 54 -1.22 -10.72 4.22
C ALA A 54 -0.91 -12.00 3.43
N ALA A 55 -0.28 -13.01 4.06
CA ALA A 55 0.01 -14.29 3.43
C ALA A 55 -1.25 -15.03 2.94
N ASP A 56 -2.39 -14.84 3.62
CA ASP A 56 -3.70 -15.44 3.28
C ASP A 56 -4.51 -14.56 2.30
N LYS A 57 -3.95 -13.46 1.78
CA LYS A 57 -4.64 -12.58 0.81
C LYS A 57 -4.29 -12.96 -0.62
N ASP A 58 -5.26 -12.94 -1.51
CA ASP A 58 -5.09 -13.31 -2.92
C ASP A 58 -4.48 -12.18 -3.74
N VAL A 59 -4.78 -10.93 -3.39
CA VAL A 59 -4.30 -9.73 -4.09
C VAL A 59 -4.08 -8.58 -3.10
N LEU A 60 -3.00 -7.83 -3.32
CA LEU A 60 -2.72 -6.59 -2.59
C LEU A 60 -3.02 -5.40 -3.50
N ILE A 61 -3.84 -4.48 -3.02
CA ILE A 61 -4.18 -3.25 -3.71
C ILE A 61 -3.72 -2.09 -2.84
N GLY A 62 -3.13 -1.05 -3.42
CA GLY A 62 -2.68 0.10 -2.67
C GLY A 62 -2.86 1.40 -3.42
N TRP A 63 -3.34 2.43 -2.72
CA TRP A 63 -3.50 3.77 -3.26
C TRP A 63 -2.37 4.69 -2.80
N SER A 64 -1.76 5.44 -3.71
CA SER A 64 -0.70 6.41 -3.39
C SER A 64 0.44 5.73 -2.60
N LEU A 65 0.77 6.17 -1.38
CA LEU A 65 1.74 5.50 -0.49
C LEU A 65 1.40 4.01 -0.24
N GLY A 66 0.11 3.67 -0.13
CA GLY A 66 -0.34 2.29 0.03
C GLY A 66 0.09 1.38 -1.11
N GLY A 67 0.25 1.91 -2.33
CA GLY A 67 0.78 1.15 -3.48
C GLY A 67 2.25 0.76 -3.31
N GLN A 68 3.07 1.66 -2.75
CA GLN A 68 4.47 1.36 -2.40
C GLN A 68 4.55 0.35 -1.26
N LEU A 69 3.70 0.49 -0.24
CA LEU A 69 3.61 -0.47 0.86
C LEU A 69 3.15 -1.86 0.38
N ALA A 70 2.21 -1.94 -0.57
CA ALA A 70 1.77 -3.20 -1.15
C ALA A 70 2.91 -3.91 -1.91
N LEU A 71 3.73 -3.17 -2.66
CA LEU A 71 4.93 -3.72 -3.32
C LEU A 71 5.97 -4.22 -2.30
N LEU A 72 6.26 -3.43 -1.27
CA LEU A 72 7.18 -3.82 -0.19
C LEU A 72 6.68 -5.08 0.55
N LEU A 73 5.39 -5.13 0.85
CA LEU A 73 4.75 -6.26 1.51
C LEU A 73 4.78 -7.52 0.63
N ALA A 74 4.44 -7.42 -0.67
CA ALA A 74 4.55 -8.54 -1.60
C ALA A 74 5.97 -9.10 -1.68
N ASN A 75 6.99 -8.22 -1.72
CA ASN A 75 8.38 -8.63 -1.69
C ASN A 75 8.73 -9.33 -0.36
N ALA A 76 8.32 -8.77 0.78
CA ALA A 76 8.57 -9.37 2.09
C ALA A 76 7.92 -10.74 2.25
N ILE A 77 6.68 -10.91 1.77
CA ILE A 77 5.98 -12.21 1.70
C ILE A 77 6.79 -13.20 0.86
N TYR A 78 7.22 -12.80 -0.34
CA TYR A 78 8.00 -13.67 -1.21
C TYR A 78 9.32 -14.09 -0.55
N GLN A 79 10.06 -13.16 0.05
CA GLN A 79 11.32 -13.46 0.73
C GLN A 79 11.15 -14.45 1.90
N GLN A 80 10.08 -14.31 2.69
CA GLN A 80 9.89 -15.12 3.89
C GLN A 80 9.22 -16.48 3.64
N ILE A 81 8.23 -16.53 2.75
CA ILE A 81 7.40 -17.74 2.56
C ILE A 81 7.32 -18.20 1.10
N GLN A 82 8.06 -17.57 0.17
CA GLN A 82 8.17 -17.96 -1.24
C GLN A 82 6.84 -17.94 -2.01
N VAL A 83 5.89 -17.11 -1.57
CA VAL A 83 4.59 -16.90 -2.24
C VAL A 83 4.59 -15.56 -2.96
N THR A 84 4.36 -15.58 -4.28
CA THR A 84 4.18 -14.37 -5.07
C THR A 84 2.76 -13.83 -4.89
N LYS A 85 2.63 -12.53 -4.63
CA LYS A 85 1.34 -11.83 -4.56
C LYS A 85 1.16 -10.88 -5.75
N PRO A 86 0.02 -10.94 -6.46
CA PRO A 86 -0.37 -9.87 -7.37
C PRO A 86 -0.51 -8.54 -6.61
N VAL A 87 -0.04 -7.46 -7.24
CA VAL A 87 -0.15 -6.09 -6.70
C VAL A 87 -0.84 -5.18 -7.71
N ILE A 88 -1.86 -4.44 -7.27
CA ILE A 88 -2.51 -3.37 -8.03
C ILE A 88 -2.18 -2.03 -7.36
N ALA A 89 -1.39 -1.20 -8.02
CA ALA A 89 -0.95 0.09 -7.49
C ALA A 89 -1.73 1.23 -8.15
N CYS A 90 -2.62 1.88 -7.40
CA CYS A 90 -3.50 2.94 -7.87
C CYS A 90 -2.89 4.32 -7.57
N MET A 91 -2.68 5.14 -8.60
CA MET A 91 -2.10 6.50 -8.46
C MET A 91 -0.82 6.50 -7.60
N SER A 92 0.03 5.50 -7.83
CA SER A 92 1.25 5.25 -7.07
C SER A 92 2.44 5.13 -8.03
N ASN A 93 3.64 5.18 -7.48
CA ASN A 93 4.90 5.03 -8.20
C ASN A 93 5.90 4.23 -7.35
N PRO A 94 6.90 3.56 -7.94
CA PRO A 94 7.89 2.79 -7.18
C PRO A 94 8.90 3.69 -6.44
N CYS A 95 8.97 4.98 -6.80
CA CYS A 95 9.90 5.93 -6.22
C CYS A 95 9.22 7.30 -6.12
N PHE A 96 8.92 7.74 -4.89
CA PHE A 96 8.13 8.95 -4.63
C PHE A 96 8.93 10.24 -4.87
N VAL A 97 10.24 10.21 -4.59
CA VAL A 97 11.15 11.34 -4.70
C VAL A 97 12.06 11.13 -5.90
N ALA A 98 12.29 12.17 -6.69
CA ALA A 98 13.14 12.11 -7.86
C ALA A 98 14.57 11.62 -7.53
N GLN A 99 15.06 10.70 -8.37
CA GLN A 99 16.41 10.15 -8.36
C GLN A 99 17.06 10.36 -9.74
N GLU A 100 18.37 10.15 -9.87
CA GLU A 100 19.09 10.30 -11.14
C GLU A 100 18.48 9.46 -12.28
N ASN A 101 18.11 8.21 -11.97
CA ASN A 101 17.47 7.28 -12.90
C ASN A 101 15.93 7.31 -12.86
N TRP A 102 15.33 8.17 -12.05
CA TRP A 102 13.87 8.34 -11.93
C TRP A 102 13.51 9.82 -11.75
N PRO A 103 13.69 10.66 -12.79
CA PRO A 103 13.61 12.11 -12.65
C PRO A 103 12.18 12.67 -12.59
N HIS A 104 11.17 11.87 -12.94
CA HIS A 104 9.77 12.32 -13.07
C HIS A 104 8.96 12.24 -11.77
N ALA A 105 9.57 11.83 -10.66
CA ALA A 105 8.94 11.84 -9.33
C ALA A 105 8.96 13.22 -8.67
N MET A 106 8.46 13.32 -7.44
CA MET A 106 8.45 14.59 -6.69
C MET A 106 9.88 15.13 -6.55
N PRO A 107 10.15 16.38 -6.96
CA PRO A 107 11.44 17.01 -6.74
C PRO A 107 11.84 17.01 -5.26
N LYS A 108 13.12 16.73 -4.97
CA LYS A 108 13.63 16.63 -3.59
C LYS A 108 13.30 17.86 -2.74
N VAL A 109 13.43 19.06 -3.32
CA VAL A 109 13.11 20.32 -2.62
C VAL A 109 11.63 20.38 -2.20
N GLN A 110 10.72 19.94 -3.07
CA GLN A 110 9.29 19.90 -2.76
C GLN A 110 8.99 18.86 -1.68
N TYR A 111 9.65 17.70 -1.73
CA TYR A 111 9.52 16.68 -0.70
C TYR A 111 9.98 17.17 0.68
N GLU A 112 11.12 17.86 0.78
CA GLU A 112 11.59 18.40 2.06
C GLU A 112 10.63 19.46 2.64
N GLN A 113 10.04 20.30 1.79
CA GLN A 113 9.00 21.25 2.20
C GLN A 113 7.75 20.55 2.73
N PHE A 114 7.26 19.55 2.00
CA PHE A 114 6.14 18.72 2.41
C PHE A 114 6.42 18.04 3.76
N LYS A 115 7.58 17.40 3.89
CA LYS A 115 8.03 16.70 5.09
C LYS A 115 8.13 17.64 6.30
N HIS A 116 8.62 18.86 6.12
CA HIS A 116 8.68 19.85 7.19
C HIS A 116 7.29 20.30 7.65
N ALA A 117 6.37 20.53 6.71
CA ALA A 117 5.02 20.99 7.02
C ALA A 117 4.17 19.99 7.83
N VAL A 118 4.49 18.69 7.75
CA VAL A 118 3.71 17.61 8.38
C VAL A 118 4.34 17.06 9.66
N MET A 119 5.54 17.53 10.01
CA MET A 119 6.23 17.19 11.27
C MET A 119 6.02 18.24 12.38
N LEU A 120 5.27 19.30 12.10
CA LEU A 120 4.80 20.31 13.05
C LEU A 120 3.39 19.97 13.52
#